data_AF-F0GZL8-F1
#
_entry.id   AF-F0GZL8-F1
#
_cell.length_a   1.000
_cell.length_b   1.000
_cell.length_c   1.000
_cell.angle_alpha   90.00
_cell.angle_beta   90.00
_cell.angle_gamma   90.00
#
_symmetry.space_group_name_H-M   'P 1'
#
loop_
_entity.id
_entity.type
_entity.pdbx_description
1 polymer ?
#
loop_
_entity_poly.entity_id
_entity_poly.type
_entity_poly.pdbx_seq_one_letter_code
_entity_poly.pdbx_strand_id
1 'polypeptide(L)'
;MAFGTDPMKACEVIEKVRKTTKKVLMVKLSPNVGDIKEFVKIAENSGADCISLVNTFNAMAIDVDNKKAVFENKTAGLSGPCIKPIALRMVYEASKATSLPIIGMGGISNYKDCLEFIMAGASAVQVGTSNFVDFNTMTNIIEDLETYMKKKN
;
A
#
# COMPACT_ATOMS: atom_id res chain seq x y z
N MET A 1 -16.73 -0.05 -10.41
CA MET A 1 -17.10 0.75 -9.22
C MET A 1 -16.03 0.51 -8.16
N ALA A 2 -15.46 1.56 -7.54
CA ALA A 2 -14.42 1.39 -6.52
C ALA A 2 -15.06 1.22 -5.14
N PHE A 3 -14.91 0.05 -4.52
CA PHE A 3 -15.42 -0.21 -3.16
C PHE A 3 -14.64 0.58 -2.10
N GLY A 4 -13.31 0.68 -2.26
CA GLY A 4 -12.41 1.26 -1.28
C GLY A 4 -12.38 2.79 -1.23
N THR A 5 -13.38 3.47 -1.78
CA THR A 5 -13.55 4.94 -1.69
C THR A 5 -14.93 5.36 -1.18
N ASP A 6 -15.79 4.39 -0.89
CA ASP A 6 -17.13 4.59 -0.33
C ASP A 6 -17.20 3.80 0.99
N PRO A 7 -17.32 4.47 2.14
CA PRO A 7 -17.33 3.84 3.45
C PRO A 7 -18.34 2.68 3.59
N MET A 8 -19.55 2.86 3.06
CA MET A 8 -20.62 1.88 3.18
C MET A 8 -20.35 0.66 2.32
N LYS A 9 -19.87 0.88 1.08
CA LYS A 9 -19.50 -0.22 0.18
C LYS A 9 -18.29 -1.00 0.67
N ALA A 10 -17.30 -0.30 1.25
CA ALA A 10 -16.13 -0.94 1.86
C ALA A 10 -16.55 -1.84 3.03
N CYS A 11 -17.40 -1.36 3.93
CA CYS A 11 -17.97 -2.16 5.01
C CYS A 11 -18.70 -3.40 4.48
N GLU A 12 -19.65 -3.20 3.56
CA GLU A 12 -20.47 -4.26 2.99
C GLU A 12 -19.64 -5.39 2.35
N VAL A 13 -18.62 -5.03 1.56
CA VAL A 13 -17.80 -6.03 0.88
C VAL A 13 -16.91 -6.79 1.87
N ILE A 14 -16.33 -6.11 2.87
CA ILE A 14 -15.44 -6.75 3.84
C ILE A 14 -16.26 -7.71 4.72
N GLU A 15 -17.43 -7.31 5.20
CA GLU A 15 -18.30 -8.19 6.00
C GLU A 15 -18.76 -9.43 5.21
N LYS A 16 -19.15 -9.24 3.94
CA LYS A 16 -19.55 -10.35 3.06
C LYS A 16 -18.41 -11.33 2.88
N VAL A 17 -17.19 -10.86 2.63
CA VAL A 17 -16.01 -11.73 2.52
C VAL A 17 -15.73 -12.41 3.85
N ARG A 18 -15.75 -11.68 4.98
CA ARG A 18 -15.49 -12.21 6.31
C ARG A 18 -16.43 -13.36 6.66
N LYS A 19 -17.72 -13.27 6.31
CA LYS A 19 -18.72 -14.33 6.54
C LYS A 19 -18.43 -15.62 5.76
N THR A 20 -17.69 -15.55 4.67
CA THR A 20 -17.41 -16.71 3.78
C THR A 20 -16.09 -17.43 4.08
N THR A 21 -15.23 -16.88 4.93
CA THR A 21 -13.91 -17.46 5.22
C THR A 21 -13.53 -17.30 6.68
N LYS A 22 -12.75 -18.25 7.22
CA LYS A 22 -12.08 -18.13 8.53
C LYS A 22 -10.57 -17.91 8.42
N LYS A 23 -10.03 -17.82 7.19
CA LYS A 23 -8.61 -17.53 6.95
C LYS A 23 -8.30 -16.07 7.28
N VAL A 24 -7.02 -15.74 7.44
CA VAL A 24 -6.55 -14.36 7.60
C VAL A 24 -7.06 -13.50 6.44
N LEU A 25 -7.74 -12.41 6.76
CA LEU A 25 -8.31 -11.44 5.84
C LEU A 25 -7.49 -10.15 5.89
N MET A 26 -6.60 -9.97 4.91
CA MET A 26 -5.87 -8.72 4.70
C MET A 26 -6.68 -7.80 3.79
N VAL A 27 -7.05 -6.61 4.27
CA VAL A 27 -7.75 -5.60 3.47
C VAL A 27 -6.75 -4.60 2.90
N LYS A 28 -6.72 -4.46 1.57
CA LYS A 28 -5.84 -3.49 0.89
C LYS A 28 -6.55 -2.18 0.63
N LEU A 29 -6.09 -1.11 1.29
CA LEU A 29 -6.74 0.20 1.23
C LEU A 29 -6.27 1.01 0.01
N SER A 30 -7.23 1.70 -0.60
CA SER A 30 -6.97 2.69 -1.66
C SER A 30 -6.40 3.97 -1.04
N PRO A 31 -5.42 4.62 -1.68
CA PRO A 31 -4.99 5.93 -1.21
C PRO A 31 -5.91 7.08 -1.66
N ASN A 32 -6.86 6.80 -2.55
CA ASN A 32 -7.70 7.82 -3.20
C ASN A 32 -8.92 8.17 -2.33
N VAL A 33 -8.67 8.49 -1.05
CA VAL A 33 -9.67 8.81 -0.02
C VAL A 33 -9.28 10.06 0.74
N GLY A 34 -10.25 10.72 1.38
CA GLY A 34 -10.00 11.93 2.18
C GLY A 34 -9.17 11.64 3.44
N ASP A 35 -9.65 10.75 4.31
CA ASP A 35 -8.95 10.30 5.52
C ASP A 35 -8.75 8.78 5.51
N ILE A 36 -7.48 8.35 5.50
CA ILE A 36 -7.14 6.92 5.53
C ILE A 36 -7.51 6.25 6.85
N LYS A 37 -7.54 7.00 7.96
CA LYS A 37 -7.85 6.46 9.29
C LYS A 37 -9.30 5.98 9.37
N GLU A 38 -10.21 6.66 8.67
CA GLU A 38 -11.62 6.24 8.56
C GLU A 38 -11.71 4.85 7.93
N PHE A 39 -11.04 4.65 6.79
CA PHE A 39 -11.04 3.37 6.08
C PHE A 39 -10.32 2.26 6.84
N VAL A 40 -9.28 2.61 7.61
CA VAL A 40 -8.64 1.68 8.57
C VAL A 40 -9.66 1.19 9.60
N LYS A 41 -10.42 2.09 10.23
CA LYS A 41 -11.45 1.74 11.21
C LYS A 41 -12.60 0.94 10.61
N ILE A 42 -13.02 1.27 9.39
CA ILE A 42 -14.03 0.50 8.69
C ILE A 42 -13.54 -0.92 8.45
N ALA A 43 -12.31 -1.10 7.96
CA ALA A 43 -11.75 -2.42 7.71
C ALA A 43 -11.64 -3.26 9.00
N GLU A 44 -11.09 -2.66 10.07
CA GLU A 44 -10.97 -3.28 11.40
C GLU A 44 -12.35 -3.73 11.91
N ASN A 45 -13.34 -2.82 11.95
CA ASN A 45 -14.68 -3.12 12.47
C ASN A 45 -15.45 -4.14 11.60
N SER A 46 -15.13 -4.23 10.31
CA SER A 46 -15.76 -5.18 9.38
C SER A 46 -15.10 -6.57 9.40
N GLY A 47 -14.05 -6.77 10.20
CA GLY A 47 -13.42 -8.07 10.42
C GLY A 47 -12.10 -8.31 9.67
N ALA A 48 -11.39 -7.25 9.27
CA ALA A 48 -10.02 -7.39 8.79
C ALA A 48 -9.10 -7.89 9.92
N ASP A 49 -8.20 -8.83 9.57
CA ASP A 49 -7.18 -9.33 10.50
C ASP A 49 -5.86 -8.54 10.38
N CYS A 50 -5.64 -7.92 9.22
CA CYS A 50 -4.53 -7.01 8.97
C CYS A 50 -4.85 -6.06 7.81
N ILE A 51 -4.07 -4.98 7.71
CA ILE A 51 -4.28 -3.93 6.73
C ILE A 51 -3.05 -3.86 5.84
N SER A 52 -3.24 -3.71 4.54
CA SER A 52 -2.16 -3.35 3.62
C SER A 52 -2.44 -2.01 2.94
N LEU A 53 -1.43 -1.16 2.82
CA LEU A 53 -1.56 0.13 2.15
C LEU A 53 -0.19 0.66 1.68
N VAL A 54 -0.11 1.36 0.56
CA VAL A 54 -1.23 1.84 -0.29
C VAL A 54 -1.40 1.02 -1.58
N ASN A 55 -2.59 1.11 -2.18
CA ASN A 55 -2.75 0.83 -3.61
C ASN A 55 -2.19 2.01 -4.45
N THR A 56 -2.39 2.00 -5.77
CA THR A 56 -1.92 3.05 -6.68
C THR A 56 -2.76 4.33 -6.60
N PHE A 57 -2.14 5.45 -6.97
CA PHE A 57 -2.82 6.76 -7.07
C PHE A 57 -3.36 6.95 -8.48
N ASN A 58 -4.55 7.52 -8.63
CA ASN A 58 -5.09 7.79 -9.96
C ASN A 58 -4.29 8.92 -10.65
N ALA A 59 -3.71 8.63 -11.81
CA ALA A 59 -2.87 9.56 -12.57
C ALA A 59 -3.13 9.45 -14.08
N MET A 60 -2.51 10.32 -14.87
CA MET A 60 -2.68 10.38 -16.32
C MET A 60 -1.33 10.64 -17.00
N ALA A 61 -1.20 10.15 -18.23
CA ALA A 61 -0.15 10.54 -19.16
C ALA A 61 -0.79 10.98 -20.48
N ILE A 62 -0.25 12.04 -21.09
CA ILE A 62 -0.69 12.57 -22.38
C ILE A 62 0.41 12.34 -23.41
N ASP A 63 0.03 11.75 -24.53
CA ASP A 63 0.85 11.70 -25.73
C ASP A 63 0.67 13.02 -26.49
N VAL A 64 1.70 13.86 -26.49
CA VAL A 64 1.68 15.21 -27.07
C VAL A 64 1.68 15.20 -28.60
N ASP A 65 2.27 14.17 -29.21
CA ASP A 65 2.38 14.03 -30.65
C ASP A 65 1.04 13.57 -31.23
N ASN A 66 0.39 12.61 -30.55
CA ASN A 66 -0.92 12.09 -30.94
C ASN A 66 -2.11 12.83 -30.29
N LYS A 67 -1.84 13.85 -29.45
CA LYS A 67 -2.84 14.71 -28.78
C LYS A 67 -3.94 13.93 -28.05
N LYS A 68 -3.58 12.83 -27.39
CA LYS A 68 -4.51 11.96 -26.68
C LYS A 68 -3.91 11.41 -25.39
N ALA A 69 -4.76 10.87 -24.51
CA ALA A 69 -4.27 10.14 -23.35
C ALA A 69 -3.54 8.86 -23.79
N VAL A 70 -2.48 8.50 -23.07
CA VAL A 70 -1.69 7.28 -23.32
C VAL A 70 -2.53 6.02 -23.08
N PHE A 71 -3.42 6.06 -22.08
CA PHE A 71 -4.28 4.93 -21.72
C PHE A 71 -5.69 5.10 -22.29
N GLU A 72 -6.33 4.00 -22.71
CA GLU A 72 -7.71 4.01 -23.22
C GLU A 72 -8.70 4.56 -22.18
N ASN A 73 -8.55 4.16 -20.92
CA ASN A 73 -9.35 4.66 -19.80
C ASN A 73 -8.96 6.08 -19.35
N LYS A 74 -8.08 6.77 -20.09
CA LYS A 74 -7.49 8.09 -19.83
C LYS A 74 -6.60 8.15 -18.60
N THR A 75 -7.00 7.54 -17.49
CA THR A 75 -6.22 7.46 -16.25
C THR A 75 -5.75 6.04 -15.96
N ALA A 76 -4.71 5.93 -15.14
CA ALA A 76 -4.11 4.68 -14.68
C ALA A 76 -3.54 4.83 -13.26
N GLY A 77 -3.13 3.71 -12.67
CA GLY A 77 -2.48 3.70 -11.36
C GLY A 77 -1.02 4.13 -11.43
N LEU A 78 -0.67 5.19 -10.71
CA LEU A 78 0.71 5.60 -10.43
C LEU A 78 1.27 4.81 -9.24
N SER A 79 2.45 4.24 -9.44
CA SER A 79 3.24 3.54 -8.44
C SER A 79 4.74 3.84 -8.61
N GLY A 80 5.58 3.16 -7.84
CA GLY A 80 7.02 3.35 -7.89
C GLY A 80 7.51 4.45 -6.94
N PRO A 81 8.82 4.76 -6.96
CA PRO A 81 9.46 5.63 -5.96
C PRO A 81 8.81 7.00 -5.80
N CYS A 82 8.17 7.53 -6.85
CA CYS A 82 7.50 8.82 -6.82
C CYS A 82 6.33 8.89 -5.83
N ILE A 83 5.70 7.76 -5.48
CA ILE A 83 4.61 7.74 -4.49
C ILE A 83 5.07 7.50 -3.05
N LYS A 84 6.37 7.19 -2.84
CA LYS A 84 6.92 6.78 -1.53
C LYS A 84 6.60 7.77 -0.41
N PRO A 85 6.83 9.10 -0.55
CA PRO A 85 6.59 10.04 0.54
C PRO A 85 5.11 10.08 0.96
N ILE A 86 4.19 9.92 0.01
CA ILE A 86 2.75 9.91 0.28
C ILE A 86 2.37 8.60 0.98
N ALA A 87 2.86 7.46 0.48
CA ALA A 87 2.65 6.15 1.09
C ALA A 87 3.17 6.08 2.53
N LEU A 88 4.36 6.65 2.80
CA LEU A 88 4.96 6.68 4.13
C LEU A 88 4.09 7.46 5.14
N ARG A 89 3.63 8.66 4.76
CA ARG A 89 2.68 9.44 5.56
C ARG A 89 1.41 8.64 5.87
N MET A 90 0.84 7.98 4.86
CA MET A 90 -0.42 7.23 5.03
C MET A 90 -0.24 6.00 5.92
N VAL A 91 0.89 5.29 5.84
CA VAL A 91 1.24 4.21 6.77
C VAL A 91 1.37 4.73 8.19
N TYR A 92 2.02 5.88 8.38
CA TYR A 92 2.12 6.52 9.68
C TYR A 92 0.74 6.90 10.26
N GLU A 93 -0.14 7.50 9.45
CA GLU A 93 -1.50 7.84 9.89
C GLU A 93 -2.33 6.59 10.23
N ALA A 94 -2.24 5.55 9.39
CA ALA A 94 -2.92 4.28 9.61
C ALA A 94 -2.44 3.58 10.89
N SER A 95 -1.13 3.62 11.19
CA SER A 95 -0.57 3.00 12.40
C SER A 95 -1.01 3.67 13.69
N LYS A 96 -1.49 4.92 13.63
CA LYS A 96 -2.13 5.59 14.77
C LYS A 96 -3.61 5.28 14.91
N ALA A 97 -4.24 4.72 13.88
CA ALA A 97 -5.66 4.44 13.87
C ALA A 97 -6.02 3.03 14.32
N THR A 98 -5.10 2.06 14.31
CA THR A 98 -5.39 0.66 14.69
C THR A 98 -4.19 0.00 15.37
N SER A 99 -4.44 -1.08 16.08
CA SER A 99 -3.40 -2.00 16.56
C SER A 99 -3.25 -3.24 15.67
N LEU A 100 -4.05 -3.38 14.61
CA LEU A 100 -3.89 -4.45 13.63
C LEU A 100 -2.54 -4.32 12.91
N PRO A 101 -1.90 -5.43 12.52
CA PRO A 101 -0.67 -5.39 11.73
C PRO A 101 -0.88 -4.63 10.42
N ILE A 102 0.06 -3.73 10.12
CA ILE A 102 0.08 -2.95 8.89
C ILE A 102 1.18 -3.45 7.97
N ILE A 103 0.81 -3.76 6.73
CA ILE A 103 1.72 -4.15 5.67
C ILE A 103 1.89 -2.94 4.74
N GLY A 104 3.01 -2.23 4.91
CA GLY A 104 3.32 -0.98 4.22
C GLY A 104 3.88 -1.21 2.81
N MET A 105 3.45 -0.43 1.84
CA MET A 105 3.99 -0.47 0.48
C MET A 105 3.77 0.84 -0.28
N GLY A 106 4.56 1.01 -1.33
CA GLY A 106 4.48 2.16 -2.23
C GLY A 106 5.87 2.76 -2.44
N GLY A 107 6.49 2.45 -3.58
CA GLY A 107 7.76 3.05 -3.97
C GLY A 107 9.00 2.59 -3.20
N ILE A 108 8.93 1.47 -2.48
CA ILE A 108 10.08 0.84 -1.83
C ILE A 108 11.03 0.30 -2.89
N SER A 109 12.30 0.68 -2.83
CA SER A 109 13.32 0.34 -3.82
C SER A 109 14.62 -0.21 -3.22
N ASN A 110 14.83 -0.06 -1.91
CA ASN A 110 16.03 -0.50 -1.22
C ASN A 110 15.73 -0.76 0.28
N TYR A 111 16.72 -1.26 1.03
CA TYR A 111 16.56 -1.61 2.45
C TYR A 111 16.23 -0.40 3.34
N LYS A 112 16.72 0.80 3.01
CA LYS A 112 16.45 2.01 3.82
C LYS A 112 14.98 2.38 3.71
N ASP A 113 14.40 2.26 2.52
CA ASP A 113 12.96 2.45 2.33
C ASP A 113 12.17 1.44 3.20
N CYS A 114 12.58 0.17 3.26
CA CYS A 114 11.93 -0.81 4.14
C CYS A 114 11.97 -0.38 5.61
N LEU A 115 13.13 0.09 6.08
CA LEU A 115 13.30 0.59 7.45
C LEU A 115 12.45 1.83 7.71
N GLU A 116 12.35 2.77 6.77
CA GLU A 116 11.46 3.95 6.88
C GLU A 116 10.01 3.51 7.11
N PHE A 117 9.51 2.54 6.35
CA PHE A 117 8.14 2.04 6.52
C PHE A 117 7.93 1.32 7.86
N ILE A 118 8.91 0.53 8.31
CA ILE A 118 8.87 -0.11 9.63
C ILE A 118 8.84 0.96 10.73
N MET A 119 9.69 1.99 10.64
CA MET A 119 9.72 3.11 11.58
C MET A 119 8.43 3.96 11.56
N ALA A 120 7.75 4.05 10.40
CA ALA A 120 6.44 4.67 10.28
C ALA A 120 5.31 3.85 10.94
N GLY A 121 5.57 2.59 11.31
CA GLY A 121 4.63 1.72 12.02
C GLY A 121 4.12 0.54 11.20
N ALA A 122 4.75 0.21 10.06
CA ALA A 122 4.47 -1.04 9.37
C ALA A 122 5.07 -2.23 10.14
N SER A 123 4.32 -3.32 10.22
CA SER A 123 4.78 -4.61 10.74
C SER A 123 5.52 -5.44 9.69
N ALA A 124 5.20 -5.22 8.40
CA ALA A 124 5.87 -5.82 7.26
C ALA A 124 5.80 -4.88 6.05
N VAL A 125 6.57 -5.16 5.00
CA VAL A 125 6.60 -4.35 3.78
C VAL A 125 6.36 -5.18 2.51
N GLN A 126 5.82 -4.57 1.46
CA GLN A 126 5.74 -5.17 0.12
C GLN A 126 6.46 -4.32 -0.92
N VAL A 127 7.14 -4.98 -1.86
CA VAL A 127 7.87 -4.36 -2.97
C VAL A 127 7.21 -4.76 -4.28
N GLY A 128 6.80 -3.77 -5.07
CA GLY A 128 6.13 -3.95 -6.36
C GLY A 128 6.99 -3.49 -7.52
N THR A 129 6.81 -2.22 -7.92
CA THR A 129 7.40 -1.62 -9.15
C THR A 129 8.89 -1.86 -9.32
N SER A 130 9.66 -1.80 -8.25
CA SER A 130 11.12 -1.95 -8.30
C SER A 130 11.57 -3.32 -8.85
N ASN A 131 10.76 -4.37 -8.66
CA ASN A 131 11.02 -5.69 -9.24
C ASN A 131 10.90 -5.72 -10.78
N PHE A 132 10.20 -4.77 -11.38
CA PHE A 132 10.16 -4.62 -12.85
C PHE A 132 11.37 -3.87 -13.41
N VAL A 133 12.10 -3.15 -12.55
CA VAL A 133 13.33 -2.45 -12.91
C VAL A 133 14.54 -3.39 -12.75
N ASP A 134 14.59 -4.12 -11.64
CA ASP A 134 15.59 -5.15 -11.38
C ASP A 134 14.96 -6.32 -10.61
N PHE A 135 15.02 -7.52 -11.20
CA PHE A 135 14.49 -8.75 -10.60
C PHE A 135 15.19 -9.15 -9.30
N ASN A 136 16.42 -8.69 -9.06
CA ASN A 136 17.18 -8.96 -7.84
C ASN A 136 16.83 -8.01 -6.69
N THR A 137 15.98 -7.01 -6.91
CA THR A 137 15.65 -5.98 -5.90
C THR A 137 15.28 -6.60 -4.54
N MET A 138 14.41 -7.61 -4.53
CA MET A 138 13.98 -8.26 -3.29
C MET A 138 15.11 -8.99 -2.58
N THR A 139 15.95 -9.73 -3.31
CA THR A 139 17.09 -10.44 -2.74
C THR A 139 18.10 -9.46 -2.13
N ASN A 140 18.44 -8.41 -2.87
CA ASN A 140 19.34 -7.34 -2.42
C ASN A 140 18.82 -6.67 -1.14
N ILE A 141 17.52 -6.35 -1.09
CA ILE A 141 16.88 -5.76 0.09
C ILE A 141 17.04 -6.67 1.33
N ILE A 142 16.84 -7.98 1.17
CA ILE A 142 16.95 -8.93 2.28
C ILE A 142 18.40 -8.99 2.79
N GLU A 143 19.36 -9.15 1.89
CA GLU A 143 20.79 -9.21 2.25
C GLU A 143 21.29 -7.93 2.93
N ASP A 144 20.87 -6.77 2.41
CA ASP A 144 21.21 -5.46 2.97
C ASP A 144 20.57 -5.24 4.35
N LEU A 145 19.30 -5.66 4.54
CA LEU A 145 18.63 -5.61 5.84
C LEU A 145 19.36 -6.46 6.88
N GLU A 146 19.73 -7.70 6.53
CA GLU A 146 20.51 -8.57 7.43
C GLU A 146 21.85 -7.93 7.80
N THR A 147 22.56 -7.38 6.81
CA THR A 147 23.84 -6.71 7.02
C THR A 147 23.69 -5.49 7.93
N TYR A 148 22.66 -4.67 7.70
CA TYR A 148 22.35 -3.52 8.53
C TYR A 148 22.05 -3.92 9.98
N MET A 149 21.22 -4.94 10.19
CA MET A 149 20.87 -5.42 11.54
C MET A 149 22.08 -5.98 12.29
N LYS A 150 22.93 -6.78 11.62
CA LYS A 150 24.19 -7.28 12.21
C LYS A 150 25.14 -6.17 12.64
N LYS A 151 25.13 -5.02 11.96
CA LYS A 151 25.97 -3.85 12.31
C LYS A 151 25.41 -3.03 13.49
N LYS A 152 24.12 -3.13 13.77
CA LYS A 152 23.42 -2.32 14.79
C LYS A 152 23.15 -3.05 16.10
N ASN A 153 23.32 -4.38 16.11
CA ASN A 153 23.37 -5.22 17.31
C ASN A 153 24.79 -5.31 17.85
#